data_AF-A0A7V3LHB5-F1
#
_entry.id   AF-A0A7V3LHB5-F1
#
_cell.length_a   1.000
_cell.length_b   1.000
_cell.length_c   1.000
_cell.angle_alpha   90.00
_cell.angle_beta   90.00
_cell.angle_gamma   90.00
#
_symmetry.space_group_name_H-M   'P 1'
#
loop_
_entity.id
_entity.type
_entity.pdbx_description
1 polymer ?
#
loop_
_entity_poly.entity_id
_entity_poly.type
_entity_poly.pdbx_seq_one_letter_code
_entity_poly.pdbx_strand_id
1 'polypeptide(L)'
;RDGVAGQEVWMRLFAAQTPAPRLSGEGFRVEVDLARQVMFLINENQVVEIIHVSTGKAGTPTGQGKVWLKQRDWVECSVGWMYFPSYFWPRIAIHGSSSVPPYPASHGCVRTPVWIAEHVYDLLGYGTRVDVYY
;
A
#
# COMPACT_ATOMS: atom_id res chain seq x y z
N ARG A 1 15.53 9.37 -1.79
CA ARG A 1 14.94 8.80 -3.01
C ARG A 1 14.87 9.92 -4.02
N ASP A 2 15.90 10.05 -4.84
CA ASP A 2 16.05 11.07 -5.89
C ASP A 2 15.53 10.58 -7.26
N GLY A 3 15.23 9.29 -7.38
CA GLY A 3 14.76 8.66 -8.61
C GLY A 3 15.89 8.26 -9.56
N VAL A 4 17.16 8.33 -9.13
CA VAL A 4 18.31 8.05 -9.98
C VAL A 4 18.90 6.68 -9.63
N ALA A 5 18.97 5.79 -10.60
CA ALA A 5 19.61 4.48 -10.45
C ALA A 5 21.14 4.56 -10.61
N GLY A 6 21.80 5.21 -9.64
CA GLY A 6 23.26 5.31 -9.57
C GLY A 6 23.95 4.02 -9.11
N GLN A 7 25.28 4.05 -9.00
CA GLN A 7 26.07 2.88 -8.60
C GLN A 7 25.61 2.26 -7.27
N GLU A 8 25.30 3.09 -6.27
CA GLU A 8 24.82 2.62 -4.97
C GLU A 8 23.50 1.85 -5.08
N VAL A 9 22.58 2.32 -5.92
CA VAL A 9 21.29 1.65 -6.16
C VAL A 9 21.52 0.29 -6.80
N TRP A 10 22.40 0.22 -7.81
CA TRP A 10 22.76 -1.06 -8.45
C TRP A 10 23.39 -2.05 -7.50
N MET A 11 24.32 -1.62 -6.64
CA MET A 11 24.92 -2.49 -5.63
C MET A 11 23.88 -3.05 -4.67
N ARG A 12 22.93 -2.22 -4.22
CA ARG A 12 21.82 -2.66 -3.36
C ARG A 12 20.87 -3.62 -4.08
N LEU A 13 20.59 -3.38 -5.37
CA LEU A 13 19.74 -4.27 -6.17
C LEU A 13 20.35 -5.66 -6.33
N PHE A 14 21.66 -5.75 -6.60
CA PHE A 14 22.32 -7.05 -6.77
C PHE A 14 22.40 -7.87 -5.48
N ALA A 15 22.45 -7.21 -4.32
CA ALA A 15 22.45 -7.85 -3.02
C ALA A 15 21.04 -7.99 -2.40
N ALA A 16 20.00 -7.48 -3.06
CA ALA A 16 18.66 -7.44 -2.51
C ALA A 16 18.09 -8.85 -2.37
N GLN A 17 17.45 -9.10 -1.22
CA GLN A 17 16.63 -10.27 -0.99
C GLN A 17 15.19 -9.81 -0.75
N THR A 18 14.23 -10.69 -1.05
CA THR A 18 12.84 -10.45 -0.69
C THR A 18 12.74 -10.28 0.83
N PRO A 19 12.21 -9.16 1.33
CA PRO A 19 12.05 -8.95 2.76
C PRO A 19 11.07 -9.96 3.33
N ALA A 20 11.32 -10.40 4.56
CA ALA A 20 10.34 -11.19 5.32
C ALA A 20 9.19 -10.27 5.81
N PRO A 21 7.94 -10.76 5.84
CA PRO A 21 6.85 -10.07 6.51
C PRO A 21 7.18 -9.78 7.98
N ARG A 22 6.68 -8.66 8.50
CA ARG A 22 6.81 -8.30 9.93
C ARG A 22 5.99 -9.22 10.81
N LEU A 23 4.78 -9.57 10.37
CA LEU A 23 3.87 -10.45 11.08
C LEU A 23 3.75 -11.80 10.38
N SER A 24 3.60 -12.87 11.17
CA SER A 24 3.23 -14.19 10.66
C SER A 24 1.71 -14.39 10.74
N GLY A 25 1.15 -15.09 9.75
CA GLY A 25 -0.27 -15.44 9.70
C GLY A 25 -0.64 -16.16 8.40
N GLU A 26 -1.75 -16.89 8.44
CA GLU A 26 -2.22 -17.70 7.30
C GLU A 26 -2.91 -16.87 6.22
N GLY A 27 -2.81 -17.31 4.97
CA GLY A 27 -3.50 -16.68 3.85
C GLY A 27 -3.00 -15.29 3.47
N PHE A 28 -3.76 -14.68 2.55
CA PHE A 28 -3.40 -13.40 1.94
C PHE A 28 -3.61 -12.21 2.88
N ARG A 29 -2.63 -11.32 2.96
CA ARG A 29 -2.66 -10.11 3.80
C ARG A 29 -1.78 -9.01 3.23
N VAL A 30 -1.93 -7.82 3.80
CA VAL A 30 -1.18 -6.62 3.46
C VAL A 30 -0.45 -6.09 4.67
N GLU A 31 0.78 -5.63 4.43
CA GLU A 31 1.56 -4.84 5.37
C GLU A 31 1.93 -3.50 4.72
N VAL A 32 1.70 -2.39 5.42
CA VAL A 32 2.01 -1.03 4.95
C VAL A 32 3.05 -0.43 5.87
N ASP A 33 4.24 -0.22 5.30
CA ASP A 33 5.39 0.39 5.98
C ASP A 33 5.42 1.89 5.69
N LEU A 34 5.07 2.68 6.71
CA LEU A 34 4.99 4.14 6.63
C LEU A 34 6.37 4.79 6.53
N ALA A 35 7.40 4.24 7.16
CA ALA A 35 8.75 4.80 7.11
C ALA A 35 9.37 4.62 5.72
N ARG A 36 9.14 3.46 5.11
CA ARG A 36 9.61 3.12 3.76
C ARG A 36 8.61 3.52 2.67
N GLN A 37 7.39 3.95 2.98
CA GLN A 37 6.37 4.26 1.96
C GLN A 37 6.21 3.11 0.94
N VAL A 38 6.10 1.88 1.44
CA VAL A 38 5.88 0.67 0.63
C VAL A 38 4.75 -0.16 1.23
N MET A 39 4.06 -0.89 0.37
CA MET A 39 3.05 -1.86 0.72
C MET A 39 3.50 -3.23 0.24
N PHE A 40 3.47 -4.20 1.14
CA PHE A 40 3.77 -5.61 0.89
C PHE A 40 2.47 -6.38 0.72
N LEU A 41 2.32 -7.08 -0.40
CA LEU A 41 1.32 -8.11 -0.57
C LEU A 41 1.94 -9.44 -0.16
N ILE A 42 1.27 -10.17 0.73
CA ILE A 42 1.84 -11.33 1.39
C ILE A 42 0.89 -12.51 1.24
N ASN A 43 1.41 -13.67 0.83
CA ASN A 43 0.70 -14.95 0.79
C ASN A 43 1.47 -16.01 1.57
N GLU A 44 0.83 -16.71 2.51
CA GLU A 44 1.45 -17.76 3.34
C GLU A 44 2.83 -17.40 3.93
N ASN A 45 2.94 -16.19 4.49
CA ASN A 45 4.18 -15.63 5.07
C ASN A 45 5.30 -15.33 4.06
N GLN A 46 5.00 -15.24 2.77
CA GLN A 46 5.93 -14.81 1.74
C GLN A 46 5.46 -13.50 1.12
N VAL A 47 6.35 -12.51 1.04
CA VAL A 47 6.08 -11.29 0.27
C VAL A 47 6.08 -11.66 -1.20
N VAL A 48 4.93 -11.50 -1.85
CA VAL A 48 4.74 -11.80 -3.28
C VAL A 48 4.86 -10.56 -4.16
N GLU A 49 4.56 -9.38 -3.62
CA GLU A 49 4.66 -8.11 -4.35
C GLU A 49 5.00 -6.95 -3.41
N ILE A 50 5.78 -5.99 -3.91
CA ILE A 50 6.14 -4.76 -3.20
C ILE A 50 5.73 -3.58 -4.05
N ILE A 51 4.81 -2.78 -3.52
CA ILE A 51 4.21 -1.65 -4.23
C ILE A 51 4.64 -0.37 -3.53
N HIS A 52 5.16 0.61 -4.29
CA HIS A 52 5.40 1.92 -3.72
C HIS A 52 4.07 2.61 -3.42
N VAL A 53 4.00 3.30 -2.28
CA VAL A 53 2.79 4.00 -1.87
C VAL A 53 3.08 5.43 -1.43
N SER A 54 2.03 6.24 -1.33
CA SER A 54 2.09 7.54 -0.67
C SER A 54 0.95 7.63 0.35
N THR A 55 1.31 7.77 1.62
CA THR A 55 0.35 7.71 2.74
C THR A 55 0.04 9.10 3.29
N GLY A 56 -0.71 9.19 4.39
CA GLY A 56 -1.20 10.45 4.96
C GLY A 56 -0.09 11.42 5.38
N LYS A 57 -0.11 12.65 4.87
CA LYS A 57 0.82 13.73 5.23
C LYS A 57 0.79 14.06 6.73
N ALA A 58 -0.40 14.11 7.31
CA ALA A 58 -0.62 14.33 8.74
C ALA A 58 -0.52 13.02 9.56
N GLY A 59 -0.14 11.92 8.92
CA GLY A 59 -0.16 10.57 9.48
C GLY A 59 -1.26 9.70 8.87
N THR A 60 -0.94 8.42 8.73
CA THR A 60 -1.93 7.35 8.55
C THR A 60 -2.04 6.63 9.89
N PRO A 61 -3.24 6.30 10.39
CA PRO A 61 -3.36 5.54 11.62
C PRO A 61 -2.57 4.22 11.52
N THR A 62 -1.97 3.79 12.63
CA THR A 62 -1.23 2.52 12.71
C THR A 62 -2.08 1.46 13.39
N GLY A 63 -1.75 0.19 13.13
CA GLY A 63 -2.45 -0.97 13.66
C GLY A 63 -3.11 -1.81 12.58
N GLN A 64 -4.01 -2.69 13.03
CA GLN A 64 -4.63 -3.71 12.18
C GLN A 64 -6.04 -3.32 11.76
N GLY A 65 -6.35 -3.53 10.48
CA GLY A 65 -7.66 -3.39 9.88
C GLY A 65 -8.00 -4.57 8.99
N LYS A 66 -9.22 -4.55 8.45
CA LYS A 66 -9.73 -5.57 7.52
C LYS A 66 -10.53 -4.91 6.43
N VAL A 67 -10.32 -5.31 5.19
CA VAL A 67 -11.10 -4.81 4.05
C VAL A 67 -12.57 -5.12 4.26
N TRP A 68 -13.41 -4.10 4.32
CA TRP A 68 -14.84 -4.23 4.65
C TRP A 68 -15.76 -3.53 3.65
N LEU A 69 -15.25 -2.56 2.90
CA LEU A 69 -15.96 -1.88 1.83
C LEU A 69 -15.04 -1.73 0.63
N LYS A 70 -15.59 -1.97 -0.56
CA LYS A 70 -14.89 -1.88 -1.83
C LYS A 70 -15.80 -1.18 -2.83
N GLN A 71 -15.22 -0.30 -3.65
CA GLN A 71 -15.94 0.36 -4.75
C GLN A 71 -15.08 0.29 -6.01
N ARG A 72 -15.74 0.24 -7.17
CA ARG A 72 -15.08 0.15 -8.48
C ARG A 72 -14.96 1.52 -9.12
N ASP A 73 -14.06 1.63 -10.08
CA ASP A 73 -13.81 2.83 -10.87
C ASP A 73 -13.44 4.05 -9.99
N TRP A 74 -13.61 5.24 -10.56
CA TRP A 74 -13.36 6.51 -9.89
C TRP A 74 -14.49 6.84 -8.93
N VAL A 75 -14.13 7.02 -7.67
CA VAL A 75 -15.02 7.42 -6.58
C VAL A 75 -14.59 8.77 -6.03
N GLU A 76 -15.53 9.72 -6.00
CA GLU A 76 -15.32 11.01 -5.38
C GLU A 76 -15.48 10.92 -3.85
N CYS A 77 -14.61 11.62 -3.12
CA CYS A 77 -14.72 11.82 -1.69
C CYS A 77 -14.43 13.28 -1.33
N SER A 78 -14.60 13.64 -0.06
CA SER A 78 -14.46 15.03 0.41
C SER A 78 -13.06 15.65 0.23
N VAL A 79 -12.07 14.85 -0.17
CA VAL A 79 -10.67 15.27 -0.31
C VAL A 79 -10.07 14.92 -1.69
N GLY A 80 -10.90 14.54 -2.66
CA GLY A 80 -10.51 14.27 -4.03
C GLY A 80 -11.08 12.97 -4.58
N TRP A 81 -10.32 12.32 -5.46
CA TRP A 81 -10.76 11.13 -6.21
C TRP A 81 -9.92 9.90 -5.83
N MET A 82 -10.59 8.75 -5.79
CA MET A 82 -9.98 7.44 -5.52
C MET A 82 -10.32 6.49 -6.66
N TYR A 83 -9.32 5.83 -7.23
CA TYR A 83 -9.53 4.80 -8.24
C TYR A 83 -9.50 3.41 -7.57
N PHE A 84 -10.59 2.64 -7.66
CA PHE A 84 -10.72 1.31 -7.04
C PHE A 84 -10.40 1.28 -5.52
N PRO A 85 -11.09 2.06 -4.68
CA PRO A 85 -10.82 2.08 -3.24
C PRO A 85 -11.25 0.79 -2.53
N SER A 86 -10.34 0.26 -1.71
CA SER A 86 -10.58 -0.83 -0.74
C SER A 86 -10.39 -0.29 0.68
N TYR A 87 -11.50 -0.07 1.38
CA TYR A 87 -11.53 0.45 2.75
C TYR A 87 -11.25 -0.65 3.75
N PHE A 88 -10.22 -0.45 4.58
CA PHE A 88 -9.85 -1.39 5.65
C PHE A 88 -10.10 -0.83 7.07
N TRP A 89 -10.41 0.47 7.14
CA TRP A 89 -10.95 1.17 8.31
C TRP A 89 -11.98 2.20 7.88
N PRO A 90 -12.78 2.77 8.81
CA PRO A 90 -13.63 3.90 8.49
C PRO A 90 -12.80 5.04 7.89
N ARG A 91 -13.19 5.50 6.68
CA ARG A 91 -12.57 6.61 5.94
C ARG A 91 -11.12 6.40 5.47
N ILE A 92 -10.52 5.23 5.69
CA ILE A 92 -9.15 4.92 5.23
C ILE A 92 -9.19 3.74 4.25
N ALA A 93 -8.67 3.97 3.05
CA ALA A 93 -8.64 3.01 1.97
C ALA A 93 -7.25 2.87 1.34
N ILE A 94 -7.00 1.71 0.73
CA ILE A 94 -5.98 1.52 -0.30
C ILE A 94 -6.64 1.83 -1.64
N HIS A 95 -6.07 2.75 -2.44
CA HIS A 95 -6.67 3.15 -3.71
C HIS A 95 -5.64 3.71 -4.70
N GLY A 96 -5.96 3.62 -5.99
CA GLY A 96 -5.22 4.26 -7.06
C GLY A 96 -5.31 5.79 -7.00
N SER A 97 -4.20 6.47 -7.30
CA SER A 97 -4.11 7.92 -7.41
C SER A 97 -3.18 8.33 -8.54
N SER A 98 -3.48 9.45 -9.20
CA SER A 98 -2.65 10.04 -10.26
C SER A 98 -1.31 10.57 -9.76
N SER A 99 -1.16 10.77 -8.45
CA SER A 99 0.08 11.25 -7.82
C SER A 99 0.41 10.43 -6.58
N VAL A 100 1.58 9.77 -6.64
CA VAL A 100 2.09 8.89 -5.58
C VAL A 100 3.57 9.21 -5.34
N PRO A 101 3.88 10.36 -4.71
CA PRO A 101 5.26 10.76 -4.47
C PRO A 101 5.95 9.83 -3.46
N PRO A 102 7.30 9.82 -3.39
CA PRO A 102 8.06 8.95 -2.49
C PRO A 102 7.98 9.37 -0.99
N TYR A 103 7.06 10.26 -0.64
CA TYR A 103 6.82 10.79 0.69
C TYR A 103 5.30 10.83 0.98
N PRO A 104 4.88 10.90 2.26
CA PRO A 104 3.46 10.98 2.62
C PRO A 104 2.80 12.26 2.07
N ALA A 105 1.78 12.13 1.25
CA ALA A 105 1.09 13.25 0.58
C ALA A 105 -0.44 13.13 0.53
N SER A 106 -1.02 12.06 1.10
CA SER A 106 -2.46 11.86 1.16
C SER A 106 -3.09 12.52 2.39
N HIS A 107 -4.42 12.42 2.52
CA HIS A 107 -5.18 12.83 3.70
C HIS A 107 -5.42 11.69 4.71
N GLY A 108 -4.71 10.56 4.55
CA GLY A 108 -4.80 9.39 5.43
C GLY A 108 -4.86 8.06 4.68
N CYS A 109 -5.39 8.05 3.46
CA CYS A 109 -5.42 6.85 2.63
C CYS A 109 -4.02 6.40 2.16
N VAL A 110 -3.93 5.14 1.76
CA VAL A 110 -2.73 4.55 1.15
C VAL A 110 -2.88 4.62 -0.36
N ARG A 111 -2.19 5.57 -1.00
CA ARG A 111 -2.25 5.74 -2.45
C ARG A 111 -1.32 4.74 -3.14
N THR A 112 -1.83 4.00 -4.11
CA THR A 112 -1.07 3.23 -5.09
C THR A 112 -1.13 3.93 -6.46
N PRO A 113 -0.21 3.64 -7.39
CA PRO A 113 -0.33 4.13 -8.76
C PRO A 113 -1.60 3.60 -9.44
N VAL A 114 -2.20 4.42 -10.32
CA VAL A 114 -3.41 4.03 -11.06
C VAL A 114 -3.24 2.70 -11.81
N TRP A 115 -2.08 2.47 -12.43
CA TRP A 115 -1.82 1.28 -13.26
C TRP A 115 -1.80 -0.05 -12.50
N ILE A 116 -1.65 -0.05 -11.17
CA ILE A 116 -1.69 -1.26 -10.33
C ILE A 116 -2.96 -1.36 -9.48
N ALA A 117 -3.80 -0.32 -9.49
CA ALA A 117 -4.91 -0.18 -8.55
C ALA A 117 -5.97 -1.29 -8.71
N GLU A 118 -6.30 -1.65 -9.95
CA GLU A 118 -7.26 -2.73 -10.25
C GLU A 118 -6.74 -4.09 -9.77
N HIS A 119 -5.47 -4.40 -10.06
CA HIS A 119 -4.82 -5.64 -9.61
C HIS A 119 -4.81 -5.75 -8.08
N VAL A 120 -4.41 -4.66 -7.40
CA VAL A 120 -4.47 -4.61 -5.93
C VAL A 120 -5.91 -4.81 -5.46
N TYR A 121 -6.86 -4.09 -6.05
CA TYR A 121 -8.26 -4.21 -5.68
C TYR A 121 -8.76 -5.64 -5.80
N ASP A 122 -8.46 -6.36 -6.89
CA ASP A 122 -8.91 -7.73 -7.08
C ASP A 122 -8.30 -8.70 -6.06
N LEU A 123 -7.04 -8.51 -5.68
CA LEU A 123 -6.38 -9.28 -4.61
C LEU A 123 -6.94 -8.99 -3.21
N LEU A 124 -7.38 -7.76 -2.95
CA LEU A 124 -7.93 -7.33 -1.66
C LEU A 124 -9.38 -7.79 -1.47
N GLY A 125 -9.59 -9.10 -1.27
CA GLY A 125 -10.89 -9.65 -0.89
C GLY A 125 -11.47 -9.06 0.39
N TYR A 126 -12.79 -9.21 0.59
CA TYR A 126 -13.41 -8.85 1.87
C TYR A 126 -12.78 -9.68 3.00
N GLY A 127 -12.45 -9.02 4.11
CA GLY A 127 -11.77 -9.62 5.24
C GLY A 127 -10.25 -9.67 5.13
N THR A 128 -9.66 -9.30 3.98
CA THR A 128 -8.19 -9.22 3.84
C THR A 128 -7.62 -8.32 4.93
N ARG A 129 -6.68 -8.87 5.70
CA ARG A 129 -6.04 -8.16 6.82
C ARG A 129 -5.04 -7.14 6.30
N VAL A 130 -5.05 -5.95 6.88
CA VAL A 130 -4.12 -4.87 6.56
C VAL A 130 -3.46 -4.43 7.86
N ASP A 131 -2.14 -4.48 7.94
CA ASP A 131 -1.37 -4.00 9.09
C ASP A 131 -0.56 -2.76 8.67
N VAL A 132 -0.71 -1.66 9.40
CA VAL A 132 -0.02 -0.39 9.11
C VAL A 132 0.94 -0.06 10.24
N TYR A 133 2.22 0.17 9.91
CA TYR A 133 3.29 0.39 10.91
C TYR A 133 4.38 1.34 10.40
N TYR A 134 5.28 1.74 11.30
CA TYR A 134 6.51 2.49 10.98
C TYR A 134 7.72 1.56 10.93
#